data_AF-A0A661YAB5-F1
#
_entry.id   AF-A0A661YAB5-F1
#
_cell.length_a   1.000
_cell.length_b   1.000
_cell.length_c   1.000
_cell.angle_alpha   90.00
_cell.angle_beta   90.00
_cell.angle_gamma   90.00
#
_symmetry.space_group_name_H-M   'P 1'
#
loop_
_entity.id
_entity.type
_entity.pdbx_description
1 polymer ?
#
loop_
_entity_poly.entity_id
_entity_poly.type
_entity_poly.pdbx_seq_one_letter_code
_entity_poly.pdbx_strand_id
1 'polypeptide(L)'
;NLQIHTFGIGDYTNESLLSQIASQNNGLSEFLGNDELEEVITSLYRKIRNPVLINTQLSVDPPLVTQIFPDPLDNLYLGQQLIVVGRYDEAGTINVTFSGDAFGQPQSYQYTVDLADTTIPTYQFLTKLWAKKKMDNLYILYHTFDPESPEAEEIENMIIDISICYNVISPFTSYTGGGTVFIEDPFEEEAAYGDKLCYAYPNPFTSEINIHFIVNEPAYETATLRIFDSFGRLIDVVAVQLNGKGEYQILWNGTNLEGIPVPSGYYFYTIQYNKQILKGNMIKL
;
A
#
# COMPACT_ATOMS: atom_id res chain seq x y z
N ASN A 1 0.76 -13.12 -29.46
CA ASN A 1 0.79 -12.74 -28.04
C ASN A 1 2.04 -13.29 -27.39
N LEU A 2 3.09 -12.46 -27.36
CA LEU A 2 4.30 -12.72 -26.58
C LEU A 2 4.08 -12.11 -25.20
N GLN A 3 4.32 -12.87 -24.13
CA GLN A 3 4.38 -12.35 -22.77
C GLN A 3 5.83 -12.39 -22.30
N ILE A 4 6.35 -11.28 -21.79
CA ILE A 4 7.73 -11.24 -21.26
C ILE A 4 7.63 -11.04 -19.75
N HIS A 5 8.01 -12.08 -18.99
CA HIS A 5 8.13 -12.01 -17.54
C HIS A 5 9.60 -11.80 -17.19
N THR A 6 9.88 -10.88 -16.27
CA THR A 6 11.23 -10.54 -15.85
C THR A 6 11.49 -10.97 -14.42
N PHE A 7 12.75 -11.31 -14.13
CA PHE A 7 13.19 -11.66 -12.79
C PHE A 7 14.48 -10.90 -12.48
N GLY A 8 14.56 -10.29 -11.30
CA GLY A 8 15.79 -9.75 -10.75
C GLY A 8 16.25 -10.58 -9.56
N ILE A 9 17.51 -10.99 -9.53
CA ILE A 9 18.13 -11.68 -8.39
C ILE A 9 19.28 -10.83 -7.87
N GLY A 10 19.26 -10.56 -6.57
CA GLY A 10 20.28 -9.82 -5.83
C GLY A 10 20.10 -8.30 -5.90
N ASP A 11 20.83 -7.61 -5.05
CA ASP A 11 20.65 -6.18 -4.74
C ASP A 11 21.05 -5.21 -5.86
N TYR A 12 21.62 -5.72 -6.96
CA TYR A 12 22.15 -4.92 -8.07
C TYR A 12 21.27 -4.96 -9.33
N THR A 13 20.04 -5.44 -9.22
CA THR A 13 19.13 -5.51 -10.37
C THR A 13 18.52 -4.17 -10.68
N ASN A 14 18.43 -3.84 -11.97
CA ASN A 14 17.72 -2.65 -12.43
C ASN A 14 16.20 -2.91 -12.42
N GLU A 15 15.57 -2.74 -11.27
CA GLU A 15 14.15 -3.08 -11.05
C GLU A 15 13.21 -2.28 -11.95
N SER A 16 13.55 -1.02 -12.22
CA SER A 16 12.78 -0.14 -13.08
C SER A 16 12.72 -0.69 -14.51
N LEU A 17 13.87 -1.00 -15.10
CA LEU A 17 13.95 -1.56 -16.46
C LEU A 17 13.20 -2.88 -16.56
N LEU A 18 13.41 -3.79 -15.61
CA LEU A 18 12.79 -5.11 -15.63
C LEU A 18 11.27 -5.01 -15.47
N SER A 19 10.77 -4.09 -14.64
CA SER A 19 9.34 -3.83 -14.48
C SER A 19 8.72 -3.24 -15.75
N GLN A 20 9.42 -2.34 -16.44
CA GLN A 20 8.95 -1.77 -17.72
C GLN A 20 8.87 -2.82 -18.83
N ILE A 21 9.89 -3.68 -18.97
CA ILE A 21 9.86 -4.76 -19.96
C ILE A 21 8.66 -5.67 -19.72
N ALA A 22 8.39 -6.02 -18.46
CA ALA A 22 7.25 -6.85 -18.09
C ALA A 22 5.92 -6.14 -18.40
N SER A 23 5.72 -4.91 -17.93
CA SER A 23 4.46 -4.19 -18.11
C SER A 23 4.13 -3.91 -19.58
N GLN A 24 5.13 -3.52 -20.38
CA GLN A 24 4.94 -3.27 -21.83
C GLN A 24 4.65 -4.54 -22.63
N ASN A 25 4.95 -5.71 -22.08
CA ASN A 25 4.79 -7.00 -22.74
C ASN A 25 3.84 -7.93 -21.99
N ASN A 26 2.83 -7.39 -21.30
CA ASN A 26 1.76 -8.16 -20.66
C ASN A 26 2.27 -9.22 -19.67
N GLY A 27 3.44 -9.00 -19.07
CA GLY A 27 4.10 -9.92 -18.16
C GLY A 27 4.20 -9.38 -16.73
N LEU A 28 4.97 -10.08 -15.91
CA LEU A 28 5.16 -9.80 -14.48
C LEU A 28 6.65 -9.61 -14.20
N SER A 29 6.98 -8.71 -13.28
CA SER A 29 8.32 -8.56 -12.71
C SER A 29 8.33 -9.03 -11.26
N GLU A 30 9.32 -9.84 -10.89
CA GLU A 30 9.60 -10.20 -9.50
C GLU A 30 11.08 -10.00 -9.17
N PHE A 31 11.36 -9.55 -7.95
CA PHE A 31 12.70 -9.22 -7.45
C PHE A 31 13.00 -10.00 -6.19
N LEU A 32 14.20 -10.56 -6.11
CA LEU A 32 14.59 -11.55 -5.11
C LEU A 32 15.92 -11.21 -4.48
N GLY A 33 16.00 -11.39 -3.16
CA GLY A 33 17.27 -11.50 -2.46
C GLY A 33 18.00 -12.82 -2.80
N ASN A 34 19.26 -12.94 -2.38
CA ASN A 34 20.09 -14.11 -2.71
C ASN A 34 19.61 -15.43 -2.08
N ASP A 35 18.75 -15.39 -1.05
CA ASP A 35 18.46 -16.55 -0.19
C ASP A 35 17.06 -17.20 -0.42
N GLU A 36 16.24 -16.70 -1.36
CA GLU A 36 14.81 -17.10 -1.51
C GLU A 36 14.43 -17.64 -2.90
N LEU A 37 15.41 -18.12 -3.67
CA LEU A 37 15.25 -18.36 -5.11
C LEU A 37 14.24 -19.47 -5.49
N GLU A 38 14.27 -20.61 -4.80
CA GLU A 38 13.56 -21.83 -5.26
C GLU A 38 12.05 -21.78 -5.02
N GLU A 39 11.62 -21.22 -3.89
CA GLU A 39 10.20 -21.05 -3.54
C GLU A 39 9.53 -20.04 -4.46
N VAL A 40 10.19 -18.91 -4.73
CA VAL A 40 9.61 -17.83 -5.54
C VAL A 40 9.55 -18.19 -7.02
N ILE A 41 10.55 -18.87 -7.58
CA ILE A 41 10.45 -19.41 -8.94
C ILE A 41 9.25 -20.37 -9.05
N THR A 42 9.03 -21.19 -8.03
CA THR A 42 7.91 -22.15 -8.02
C THR A 42 6.55 -21.43 -7.95
N SER A 43 6.41 -20.39 -7.13
CA SER A 43 5.18 -19.60 -7.02
C SER A 43 4.90 -18.83 -8.31
N LEU A 44 5.92 -18.18 -8.89
CA LEU A 44 5.84 -17.44 -10.14
C LEU A 44 5.46 -18.36 -11.31
N TYR A 45 6.08 -19.54 -11.43
CA TYR A 45 5.73 -20.49 -12.49
C TYR A 45 4.28 -20.98 -12.37
N ARG A 46 3.79 -21.22 -11.14
CA ARG A 46 2.37 -21.54 -10.92
C ARG A 46 1.47 -20.38 -11.31
N LYS A 47 1.88 -19.13 -11.05
CA LYS A 47 1.12 -17.93 -11.39
C LYS A 47 1.02 -17.75 -12.91
N ILE A 48 2.15 -17.75 -13.61
CA ILE A 48 2.23 -17.55 -15.08
C ILE A 48 1.51 -18.66 -15.84
N ARG A 49 1.52 -19.91 -15.34
CA ARG A 49 0.82 -21.02 -15.99
C ARG A 49 -0.70 -20.96 -15.89
N ASN A 50 -1.25 -20.12 -15.01
CA ASN A 50 -2.69 -20.04 -14.77
C ASN A 50 -3.20 -18.60 -14.96
N PRO A 51 -3.11 -18.04 -16.19
CA PRO A 51 -3.77 -16.79 -16.52
C PRO A 51 -5.28 -16.99 -16.48
N VAL A 52 -5.97 -16.16 -15.69
CA VAL A 52 -7.43 -16.20 -15.55
C VAL A 52 -8.08 -15.25 -16.55
N LEU A 53 -7.52 -14.06 -16.73
CA LEU A 53 -7.99 -13.07 -17.68
C LEU A 53 -6.80 -12.23 -18.18
N ILE A 54 -6.58 -12.18 -19.49
CA ILE A 54 -5.49 -11.41 -20.10
C ILE A 54 -6.03 -10.35 -21.05
N ASN A 55 -5.19 -9.40 -21.48
CA ASN A 55 -5.59 -8.27 -22.34
C ASN A 55 -6.72 -7.45 -21.71
N THR A 56 -6.61 -7.22 -20.40
CA THR A 56 -7.65 -6.58 -19.60
C THR A 56 -7.91 -5.15 -20.04
N GLN A 57 -9.19 -4.80 -20.16
CA GLN A 57 -9.65 -3.48 -20.55
C GLN A 57 -10.78 -3.02 -19.63
N LEU A 58 -10.87 -1.72 -19.43
CA LEU A 58 -11.94 -1.11 -18.66
C LEU A 58 -12.56 0.03 -19.47
N SER A 59 -13.87 0.05 -19.56
CA SER A 59 -14.63 1.18 -20.10
C SER A 59 -15.70 1.63 -19.11
N VAL A 60 -16.03 2.91 -19.14
CA VAL A 60 -16.98 3.54 -18.24
C VAL A 60 -17.98 4.36 -19.06
N ASP A 61 -19.28 4.18 -18.79
CA ASP A 61 -20.37 4.88 -19.46
C ASP A 61 -21.41 5.40 -18.45
N PRO A 62 -21.71 6.72 -18.39
CA PRO A 62 -21.03 7.80 -19.11
C PRO A 62 -19.55 7.95 -18.68
N PRO A 63 -18.68 8.57 -19.50
CA PRO A 63 -17.24 8.69 -19.24
C PRO A 63 -16.92 9.77 -18.19
N LEU A 64 -17.51 9.64 -17.00
CA LEU A 64 -17.35 10.59 -15.89
C LEU A 64 -16.08 10.31 -15.06
N VAL A 65 -15.47 9.13 -15.22
CA VAL A 65 -14.27 8.73 -14.50
C VAL A 65 -13.03 8.92 -15.38
N THR A 66 -12.06 9.65 -14.85
CA THR A 66 -10.75 9.95 -15.44
C THR A 66 -9.63 9.48 -14.52
N GLN A 67 -8.38 9.55 -15.01
CA GLN A 67 -7.19 9.20 -14.22
C GLN A 67 -7.32 7.83 -13.54
N ILE A 68 -7.62 6.82 -14.37
CA ILE A 68 -7.84 5.45 -13.97
C ILE A 68 -6.48 4.73 -13.89
N PHE A 69 -6.22 4.05 -12.79
CA PHE A 69 -4.96 3.35 -12.54
C PHE A 69 -5.20 1.93 -12.01
N PRO A 70 -4.32 0.96 -12.32
CA PRO A 70 -3.10 1.09 -13.11
C PRO A 70 -3.37 1.33 -14.60
N ASP A 71 -2.45 2.01 -15.28
CA ASP A 71 -2.47 2.26 -16.72
C ASP A 71 -1.09 1.91 -17.31
N PRO A 72 -0.99 0.88 -18.17
CA PRO A 72 -2.05 -0.02 -18.61
C PRO A 72 -2.58 -0.93 -17.47
N LEU A 73 -3.77 -1.52 -17.65
CA LEU A 73 -4.32 -2.47 -16.69
C LEU A 73 -3.54 -3.79 -16.66
N ASP A 74 -3.37 -4.34 -15.46
CA ASP A 74 -2.68 -5.63 -15.27
C ASP A 74 -3.55 -6.82 -15.67
N ASN A 75 -2.92 -7.83 -16.26
CA ASN A 75 -3.53 -9.15 -16.41
C ASN A 75 -3.83 -9.81 -15.06
N LEU A 76 -4.87 -10.63 -15.02
CA LEU A 76 -5.28 -11.39 -13.84
C LEU A 76 -4.81 -12.84 -13.91
N TYR A 77 -4.03 -13.23 -12.91
CA TYR A 77 -3.58 -14.59 -12.68
C TYR A 77 -4.27 -15.19 -11.45
N LEU A 78 -4.29 -16.52 -11.35
CA LEU A 78 -4.94 -17.21 -10.25
C LEU A 78 -4.39 -16.73 -8.89
N GLY A 79 -5.30 -16.33 -7.99
CA GLY A 79 -4.95 -15.83 -6.65
C GLY A 79 -4.55 -14.35 -6.61
N GLN A 80 -4.47 -13.67 -7.75
CA GLN A 80 -4.20 -12.23 -7.81
C GLN A 80 -5.49 -11.42 -7.73
N GLN A 81 -5.41 -10.27 -7.07
CA GLN A 81 -6.47 -9.26 -7.03
C GLN A 81 -6.01 -8.03 -7.82
N LEU A 82 -6.85 -7.55 -8.75
CA LEU A 82 -6.69 -6.26 -9.40
C LEU A 82 -7.53 -5.21 -8.67
N ILE A 83 -6.87 -4.14 -8.23
CA ILE A 83 -7.53 -2.97 -7.64
C ILE A 83 -7.38 -1.83 -8.64
N VAL A 84 -8.52 -1.41 -9.20
CA VAL A 84 -8.58 -0.26 -10.11
C VAL A 84 -9.18 0.92 -9.37
N VAL A 85 -8.53 2.07 -9.50
CA VAL A 85 -8.99 3.34 -8.92
C VAL A 85 -9.14 4.37 -10.00
N GLY A 86 -10.09 5.29 -9.85
CA GLY A 86 -10.32 6.39 -10.77
C GLY A 86 -10.85 7.62 -10.04
N ARG A 87 -10.79 8.77 -10.70
CA ARG A 87 -11.26 10.06 -10.18
C ARG A 87 -12.42 10.56 -11.03
N TYR A 88 -13.40 11.19 -10.41
CA TYR A 88 -14.51 11.84 -11.08
C TYR A 88 -14.72 13.23 -10.46
N ASP A 89 -15.29 14.14 -11.24
CA ASP A 89 -15.65 15.49 -10.78
C ASP A 89 -17.18 15.66 -10.66
N GLU A 90 -17.96 14.84 -11.36
CA GLU A 90 -19.42 14.86 -11.34
C GLU A 90 -20.00 13.59 -10.73
N ALA A 91 -20.99 13.75 -9.85
CA ALA A 91 -21.77 12.64 -9.31
C ALA A 91 -22.77 12.09 -10.35
N GLY A 92 -23.11 10.81 -10.22
CA GLY A 92 -24.00 10.13 -11.15
C GLY A 92 -23.80 8.61 -11.16
N THR A 93 -24.77 7.90 -11.73
CA THR A 93 -24.66 6.45 -11.92
C THR A 93 -23.88 6.16 -13.18
N ILE A 94 -22.86 5.31 -13.07
CA ILE A 94 -22.04 4.84 -14.18
C ILE A 94 -22.14 3.32 -14.32
N ASN A 95 -21.98 2.84 -15.55
CA ASN A 95 -21.75 1.44 -15.85
C ASN A 95 -20.27 1.25 -16.20
N VAL A 96 -19.62 0.40 -15.41
CA VAL A 96 -18.22 0.01 -15.60
C VAL A 96 -18.22 -1.36 -16.26
N THR A 97 -17.61 -1.44 -17.44
CA THR A 97 -17.39 -2.71 -18.16
C THR A 97 -15.93 -3.09 -18.07
N PHE A 98 -15.64 -4.20 -17.41
CA PHE A 98 -14.31 -4.81 -17.33
C PHE A 98 -14.27 -6.04 -18.23
N SER A 99 -13.32 -6.10 -19.16
CA SER A 99 -13.23 -7.19 -20.13
C SER A 99 -11.81 -7.70 -20.30
N GLY A 100 -11.68 -8.88 -20.91
CA GLY A 100 -10.41 -9.48 -21.29
C GLY A 100 -10.64 -10.87 -21.89
N ASP A 101 -9.56 -11.59 -22.19
CA ASP A 101 -9.61 -12.94 -22.74
C ASP A 101 -9.36 -13.97 -21.63
N ALA A 102 -10.35 -14.82 -21.34
CA ALA A 102 -10.22 -15.96 -20.45
C ALA A 102 -10.11 -17.24 -21.28
N PHE A 103 -8.99 -17.97 -21.14
CA PHE A 103 -8.74 -19.21 -21.90
C PHE A 103 -8.95 -19.06 -23.43
N GLY A 104 -8.60 -17.89 -23.98
CA GLY A 104 -8.74 -17.57 -25.41
C GLY A 104 -10.15 -17.19 -25.85
N GLN A 105 -11.09 -17.01 -24.93
CA GLN A 105 -12.44 -16.52 -25.20
C GLN A 105 -12.64 -15.15 -24.56
N PRO A 106 -13.24 -14.18 -25.28
CA PRO A 106 -13.54 -12.88 -24.69
C PRO A 106 -14.57 -13.03 -23.57
N GLN A 107 -14.31 -12.39 -22.44
CA GLN A 107 -15.19 -12.31 -21.28
C GLN A 107 -15.38 -10.85 -20.91
N SER A 108 -16.58 -10.52 -20.41
CA SER A 108 -16.95 -9.16 -20.03
C SER A 108 -17.83 -9.19 -18.78
N TYR A 109 -17.53 -8.27 -17.87
CA TYR A 109 -18.18 -8.10 -16.58
C TYR A 109 -18.67 -6.66 -16.48
N GLN A 110 -19.94 -6.49 -16.11
CA GLN A 110 -20.57 -5.19 -16.00
C GLN A 110 -20.95 -4.91 -14.55
N TYR A 111 -20.62 -3.72 -14.08
CA TYR A 111 -20.89 -3.25 -12.74
C TYR A 111 -21.56 -1.88 -12.81
N THR A 112 -22.64 -1.69 -12.07
CA THR A 112 -23.25 -0.38 -11.90
C THR A 112 -22.74 0.24 -10.61
N VAL A 113 -22.24 1.47 -10.68
CA VAL A 113 -21.64 2.20 -9.56
C VAL A 113 -22.28 3.57 -9.45
N ASP A 114 -22.69 3.95 -8.25
CA ASP A 114 -23.20 5.28 -7.96
C ASP A 114 -22.08 6.17 -7.42
N LEU A 115 -21.71 7.20 -8.18
CA LEU A 115 -20.73 8.21 -7.78
C LEU A 115 -21.41 9.24 -6.88
N ALA A 116 -20.91 9.38 -5.65
CA ALA A 116 -21.45 10.28 -4.65
C ALA A 116 -20.74 11.64 -4.66
N ASP A 117 -21.48 12.73 -4.51
CA ASP A 117 -20.93 14.09 -4.28
C ASP A 117 -20.67 14.37 -2.79
N THR A 118 -21.07 13.45 -1.91
CA THR A 118 -20.93 13.59 -0.47
C THR A 118 -19.68 12.86 0.04
N THR A 119 -18.95 13.51 0.95
CA THR A 119 -17.82 12.86 1.61
C THR A 119 -18.34 11.79 2.57
N ILE A 120 -18.04 10.53 2.29
CA ILE A 120 -18.37 9.40 3.17
C ILE A 120 -17.13 9.11 4.04
N PRO A 121 -17.17 9.32 5.38
CA PRO A 121 -16.00 9.15 6.25
C PRO A 121 -15.33 7.77 6.13
N THR A 122 -16.12 6.71 5.98
CA THR A 122 -15.64 5.33 5.79
C THR A 122 -14.76 5.16 4.56
N TYR A 123 -14.96 6.00 3.53
CA TYR A 123 -14.27 5.90 2.24
C TYR A 123 -13.22 6.99 2.04
N GLN A 124 -12.89 7.78 3.07
CA GLN A 124 -11.84 8.79 2.98
C GLN A 124 -10.46 8.18 2.64
N PHE A 125 -10.22 6.91 2.92
CA PHE A 125 -8.99 6.25 2.52
C PHE A 125 -8.85 6.07 1.00
N LEU A 126 -9.96 6.10 0.24
CA LEU A 126 -9.94 5.93 -1.22
C LEU A 126 -9.19 7.07 -1.92
N THR A 127 -9.25 8.29 -1.38
CA THR A 127 -8.52 9.44 -1.96
C THR A 127 -7.02 9.26 -1.83
N LYS A 128 -6.55 8.73 -0.69
CA LYS A 128 -5.13 8.39 -0.47
C LYS A 128 -4.69 7.20 -1.33
N LEU A 129 -5.56 6.19 -1.49
CA LEU A 129 -5.28 5.05 -2.37
C LEU A 129 -5.13 5.50 -3.82
N TRP A 130 -6.02 6.37 -4.30
CA TRP A 130 -5.92 6.97 -5.62
C TRP A 130 -4.62 7.79 -5.78
N ALA A 131 -4.30 8.64 -4.80
CA ALA A 131 -3.08 9.44 -4.82
C ALA A 131 -1.82 8.56 -4.88
N LYS A 132 -1.77 7.48 -4.09
CA LYS A 132 -0.66 6.52 -4.13
C LYS A 132 -0.52 5.87 -5.51
N LYS A 133 -1.63 5.39 -6.10
CA LYS A 133 -1.60 4.76 -7.43
C LYS A 133 -1.19 5.72 -8.54
N LYS A 134 -1.62 6.98 -8.47
CA LYS A 134 -1.18 8.04 -9.39
C LYS A 134 0.31 8.32 -9.25
N MET A 135 0.81 8.46 -8.01
CA MET A 135 2.24 8.67 -7.78
C MET A 135 3.08 7.48 -8.25
N ASP A 136 2.62 6.25 -8.06
CA ASP A 136 3.32 5.05 -8.55
C ASP A 136 3.43 5.05 -10.07
N ASN A 137 2.35 5.41 -10.76
CA ASN A 137 2.36 5.55 -12.22
C ASN A 137 3.30 6.66 -12.70
N LEU A 138 3.28 7.82 -12.05
CA LEU A 138 4.21 8.92 -12.33
C LEU A 138 5.66 8.53 -12.02
N TYR A 139 5.90 7.77 -10.96
CA TYR A 139 7.24 7.32 -10.59
C TYR A 139 7.82 6.36 -11.62
N ILE A 140 7.00 5.46 -12.17
CA ILE A 140 7.41 4.61 -13.31
C ILE A 140 7.77 5.49 -14.52
N LEU A 141 6.97 6.52 -14.80
CA LEU A 141 7.21 7.46 -15.91
C LEU A 141 8.49 8.29 -15.70
N TYR A 142 8.76 8.77 -14.48
CA TYR A 142 9.98 9.49 -14.12
C TYR A 142 11.23 8.73 -14.54
N HIS A 143 11.29 7.42 -14.26
CA HIS A 143 12.41 6.56 -14.61
C HIS A 143 12.53 6.22 -16.11
N THR A 144 11.63 6.74 -16.95
CA THR A 144 11.80 6.66 -18.42
C THR A 144 12.63 7.83 -18.98
N PHE A 145 12.84 8.87 -18.18
CA PHE A 145 13.61 10.06 -18.54
C PHE A 145 14.98 10.06 -17.84
N ASP A 146 15.88 10.92 -18.33
CA ASP A 146 17.13 11.20 -17.64
C ASP A 146 16.80 12.02 -16.36
N PRO A 147 17.33 11.66 -15.17
CA PRO A 147 17.02 12.38 -13.93
C PRO A 147 17.34 13.87 -13.93
N GLU A 148 18.26 14.33 -14.79
CA GLU A 148 18.62 15.76 -14.93
C GLU A 148 17.79 16.47 -16.01
N SER A 149 16.82 15.79 -16.64
CA SER A 149 16.00 16.38 -17.70
C SER A 149 14.86 17.24 -17.15
N PRO A 150 14.42 18.27 -17.90
CA PRO A 150 13.26 19.09 -17.51
C PRO A 150 11.97 18.26 -17.32
N GLU A 151 11.79 17.20 -18.11
CA GLU A 151 10.65 16.30 -18.02
C GLU A 151 10.65 15.51 -16.70
N ALA A 152 11.82 15.01 -16.28
CA ALA A 152 11.95 14.32 -15.00
C ALA A 152 11.67 15.26 -13.81
N GLU A 153 12.17 16.50 -13.87
CA GLU A 153 11.90 17.53 -12.86
C GLU A 153 10.39 17.87 -12.76
N GLU A 154 9.69 17.98 -13.89
CA GLU A 154 8.24 18.22 -13.90
C GLU A 154 7.47 17.07 -13.23
N ILE A 155 7.81 15.83 -13.56
CA ILE A 155 7.17 14.64 -12.97
C ILE A 155 7.47 14.53 -11.48
N GLU A 156 8.71 14.80 -11.06
CA GLU A 156 9.10 14.84 -9.65
C GLU A 156 8.26 15.86 -8.87
N ASN A 157 8.14 17.08 -9.39
CA ASN A 157 7.32 18.13 -8.78
C ASN A 157 5.84 17.71 -8.68
N MET A 158 5.28 17.08 -9.73
CA MET A 158 3.91 16.54 -9.68
C MET A 158 3.73 15.50 -8.58
N ILE A 159 4.72 14.62 -8.36
CA ILE A 159 4.69 13.61 -7.29
C ILE A 159 4.76 14.28 -5.92
N ILE A 160 5.61 15.31 -5.75
CA ILE A 160 5.71 16.09 -4.50
C ILE A 160 4.38 16.78 -4.19
N ASP A 161 3.77 17.45 -5.16
CA ASP A 161 2.49 18.15 -5.00
C ASP A 161 1.36 17.20 -4.57
N ILE A 162 1.27 16.03 -5.19
CA ILE A 162 0.29 15.00 -4.81
C ILE A 162 0.57 14.47 -3.41
N SER A 163 1.85 14.21 -3.08
CA SER A 163 2.28 13.74 -1.76
C SER A 163 1.83 14.71 -0.65
N ILE A 164 2.08 16.01 -0.83
CA ILE A 164 1.70 17.06 0.13
C ILE A 164 0.18 17.20 0.20
N CYS A 165 -0.51 17.28 -0.94
CA CYS A 165 -1.96 17.51 -1.01
C CYS A 165 -2.75 16.38 -0.34
N TYR A 166 -2.34 15.13 -0.54
CA TYR A 166 -3.06 13.95 -0.04
C TYR A 166 -2.44 13.34 1.23
N ASN A 167 -1.31 13.90 1.70
CA ASN A 167 -0.54 13.41 2.83
C ASN A 167 -0.18 11.91 2.68
N VAL A 168 0.52 11.61 1.57
CA VAL A 168 1.00 10.28 1.20
C VAL A 168 2.48 10.37 0.84
N ILE A 169 3.34 9.70 1.61
CA ILE A 169 4.80 9.75 1.40
C ILE A 169 5.20 9.25 0.00
N SER A 170 6.15 9.95 -0.61
CA SER A 170 6.80 9.58 -1.88
C SER A 170 8.32 9.50 -1.72
N PRO A 171 9.05 8.86 -2.65
CA PRO A 171 10.52 8.82 -2.62
C PRO A 171 11.20 10.19 -2.66
N PHE A 172 10.53 11.19 -3.24
CA PHE A 172 11.01 12.57 -3.36
C PHE A 172 10.61 13.47 -2.19
N THR A 173 9.73 12.99 -1.31
CA THR A 173 9.34 13.74 -0.12
C THR A 173 10.00 13.13 1.10
N SER A 174 10.99 13.83 1.63
CA SER A 174 11.45 13.57 2.99
C SER A 174 10.56 14.38 3.93
N TYR A 175 10.00 13.72 4.95
CA TYR A 175 9.30 14.41 6.02
C TYR A 175 10.35 15.09 6.91
N THR A 176 10.91 16.20 6.45
CA THR A 176 11.75 17.11 7.24
C THR A 176 10.93 18.39 7.43
N GLY A 177 10.24 18.50 8.58
CA GLY A 177 9.39 19.64 8.88
C GLY A 177 10.17 20.96 8.84
N GLY A 178 9.71 21.90 8.02
CA GLY A 178 10.38 23.20 7.85
C GLY A 178 9.58 24.17 6.98
N GLY A 179 8.35 24.51 7.39
CA GLY A 179 7.52 25.50 6.72
C GLY A 179 6.36 25.94 7.61
N THR A 180 6.62 26.96 8.43
CA THR A 180 5.74 27.65 9.40
C THR A 180 4.28 27.16 9.50
N VAL A 181 4.12 26.01 10.14
CA VAL A 181 3.11 25.79 11.17
C VAL A 181 3.95 25.38 12.39
N PHE A 182 3.76 26.11 13.49
CA PHE A 182 4.47 26.04 14.79
C PHE A 182 5.58 24.98 14.92
N ILE A 183 6.82 25.46 14.92
CA ILE A 183 8.02 24.69 15.25
C ILE A 183 8.13 24.66 16.78
N GLU A 184 8.10 23.47 17.38
CA GLU A 184 8.85 23.20 18.61
C GLU A 184 10.06 22.35 18.22
N ASP A 185 11.24 22.84 18.62
CA ASP A 185 12.59 22.31 18.35
C ASP A 185 12.77 20.86 18.85
N PRO A 186 13.37 19.94 18.08
CA PRO A 186 13.62 18.58 18.54
C PRO A 186 15.10 18.33 18.90
N PHE A 187 15.70 19.14 19.77
CA PHE A 187 17.01 18.80 20.38
C PHE A 187 17.17 19.33 21.81
N GLU A 188 16.33 18.84 22.71
CA GLU A 188 16.66 18.27 24.03
C GLU A 188 15.34 18.01 24.78
N GLU A 189 15.34 16.99 25.65
CA GLU A 189 14.28 16.61 26.60
C GLU A 189 13.02 15.89 26.06
N GLU A 190 13.04 14.56 26.18
CA GLU A 190 12.13 13.72 26.99
C GLU A 190 10.60 13.98 27.05
N ALA A 191 9.99 14.89 26.30
CA ALA A 191 8.57 15.22 26.46
C ALA A 191 7.92 15.82 25.21
N ALA A 192 7.76 15.04 24.13
CA ALA A 192 6.88 15.41 23.01
C ALA A 192 6.19 14.22 22.34
N TYR A 193 5.75 13.22 23.12
CA TYR A 193 4.70 12.27 22.71
C TYR A 193 3.29 12.78 23.08
N GLY A 194 3.13 14.11 23.13
CA GLY A 194 2.07 14.80 23.86
C GLY A 194 0.64 14.65 23.36
N ASP A 195 0.39 13.97 22.24
CA ASP A 195 -0.99 13.76 21.75
C ASP A 195 -1.22 12.49 20.93
N LYS A 196 -0.19 11.68 20.70
CA LYS A 196 -0.34 10.45 19.90
C LYS A 196 -0.60 9.27 20.82
N LEU A 197 -1.88 8.97 21.01
CA LEU A 197 -2.39 7.86 21.85
C LEU A 197 -1.77 6.48 21.53
N CYS A 198 -1.22 6.28 20.33
CA CYS A 198 -0.63 5.02 19.89
C CYS A 198 0.37 5.20 18.74
N TYR A 199 1.49 4.47 18.77
CA TYR A 199 2.51 4.48 17.73
C TYR A 199 3.38 3.22 17.76
N ALA A 200 4.15 2.97 16.70
CA ALA A 200 5.08 1.86 16.62
C ALA A 200 6.51 2.37 16.34
N TYR A 201 7.51 1.85 17.06
CA TYR A 201 8.91 2.25 16.95
C TYR A 201 9.87 1.08 17.23
N PRO A 202 10.96 0.92 16.47
CA PRO A 202 11.30 1.66 15.25
C PRO A 202 10.35 1.31 14.11
N ASN A 203 10.03 2.27 13.24
CA ASN A 203 9.26 2.03 12.02
C ASN A 203 9.88 2.83 10.88
N PRO A 204 10.43 2.20 9.82
CA PRO A 204 10.41 0.76 9.52
C PRO A 204 11.19 -0.14 10.50
N PHE A 205 10.90 -1.45 10.53
CA PHE A 205 11.55 -2.44 11.40
C PHE A 205 11.99 -3.69 10.63
N THR A 206 13.00 -4.42 11.13
CA THR A 206 13.53 -5.65 10.50
C THR A 206 13.03 -6.92 11.18
N SER A 207 13.31 -7.09 12.47
CA SER A 207 12.91 -8.27 13.24
C SER A 207 11.76 -8.00 14.19
N GLU A 208 11.83 -6.92 14.97
CA GLU A 208 10.88 -6.61 16.03
C GLU A 208 10.52 -5.13 16.08
N ILE A 209 9.37 -4.83 16.66
CA ILE A 209 8.86 -3.47 16.81
C ILE A 209 8.08 -3.33 18.12
N ASN A 210 8.26 -2.20 18.81
CA ASN A 210 7.49 -1.86 20.00
C ASN A 210 6.30 -0.99 19.61
N ILE A 211 5.10 -1.40 20.01
CA ILE A 211 3.87 -0.65 19.82
C ILE A 211 3.49 -0.01 21.15
N HIS A 212 3.66 1.30 21.23
CA HIS A 212 3.41 2.12 22.40
C HIS A 212 2.01 2.69 22.37
N PHE A 213 1.33 2.74 23.52
CA PHE A 213 0.02 3.36 23.66
C PHE A 213 -0.24 3.88 25.07
N ILE A 214 -1.12 4.87 25.18
CA ILE A 214 -1.47 5.51 26.44
C ILE A 214 -2.89 5.14 26.83
N VAL A 215 -3.06 4.72 28.08
CA VAL A 215 -4.35 4.43 28.72
C VAL A 215 -4.69 5.61 29.64
N ASN A 216 -5.59 6.49 29.18
CA ASN A 216 -5.93 7.73 29.88
C ASN A 216 -6.94 7.54 31.02
N GLU A 217 -7.79 6.51 30.95
CA GLU A 217 -8.75 6.14 31.99
C GLU A 217 -8.34 4.82 32.66
N PRO A 218 -8.49 4.65 33.98
CA PRO A 218 -8.12 3.40 34.65
C PRO A 218 -8.79 2.17 34.01
N ALA A 219 -7.97 1.28 33.45
CA ALA A 219 -8.40 0.02 32.87
C ALA A 219 -7.71 -1.15 33.58
N TYR A 220 -8.49 -2.12 34.03
CA TYR A 220 -8.03 -3.33 34.73
C TYR A 220 -8.49 -4.56 33.95
N GLU A 221 -8.03 -4.69 32.72
CA GLU A 221 -8.47 -5.69 31.76
C GLU A 221 -7.32 -6.10 30.84
N THR A 222 -7.58 -7.07 29.95
CA THR A 222 -6.62 -7.44 28.91
C THR A 222 -6.85 -6.60 27.65
N ALA A 223 -5.89 -5.75 27.31
CA ALA A 223 -5.86 -5.11 25.99
C ALA A 223 -5.44 -6.12 24.92
N THR A 224 -6.13 -6.11 23.78
CA THR A 224 -5.85 -7.00 22.66
C THR A 224 -5.30 -6.21 21.49
N LEU A 225 -4.04 -6.45 21.15
CA LEU A 225 -3.43 -6.06 19.88
C LEU A 225 -3.81 -7.09 18.81
N ARG A 226 -4.29 -6.63 17.67
CA ARG A 226 -4.48 -7.44 16.46
C ARG A 226 -3.69 -6.82 15.32
N ILE A 227 -2.90 -7.65 14.64
CA ILE A 227 -2.06 -7.25 13.52
C ILE A 227 -2.65 -7.84 12.24
N PHE A 228 -2.66 -7.06 11.18
CA PHE A 228 -3.22 -7.41 9.88
C PHE A 228 -2.21 -7.11 8.79
N ASP A 229 -2.24 -7.90 7.72
CA ASP A 229 -1.51 -7.56 6.50
C ASP A 229 -2.25 -6.50 5.67
N SER A 230 -1.66 -6.13 4.54
CA SER A 230 -2.23 -5.16 3.59
C SER A 230 -3.57 -5.58 2.97
N PHE A 231 -3.93 -6.87 3.05
CA PHE A 231 -5.20 -7.42 2.58
C PHE A 231 -6.24 -7.50 3.72
N GLY A 232 -5.90 -7.05 4.94
CA GLY A 232 -6.78 -7.11 6.11
C GLY A 232 -6.89 -8.50 6.73
N ARG A 233 -6.04 -9.45 6.35
CA ARG A 233 -5.99 -10.77 6.98
C ARG A 233 -5.32 -10.67 8.34
N LEU A 234 -5.88 -11.31 9.35
CA LEU A 234 -5.31 -11.34 10.70
C LEU A 234 -4.01 -12.15 10.69
N ILE A 235 -2.92 -11.51 11.11
CA ILE A 235 -1.56 -12.05 11.13
C ILE A 235 -1.19 -12.53 12.53
N ASP A 236 -1.47 -11.71 13.55
CA ASP A 236 -1.11 -12.01 14.93
C ASP A 236 -2.05 -11.34 15.92
N VAL A 237 -2.13 -11.89 17.13
CA VAL A 237 -2.92 -11.38 18.25
C VAL A 237 -2.08 -11.44 19.51
N VAL A 238 -1.78 -10.27 20.09
CA VAL A 238 -1.01 -10.17 21.33
C VAL A 238 -1.88 -9.57 22.42
N ALA A 239 -1.88 -10.18 23.59
CA ALA A 239 -2.64 -9.74 24.75
C ALA A 239 -1.70 -9.13 25.80
N VAL A 240 -2.04 -7.96 26.32
CA VAL A 240 -1.32 -7.33 27.44
C VAL A 240 -2.28 -6.98 28.56
N GLN A 241 -1.89 -7.26 29.80
CA GLN A 241 -2.68 -6.93 30.97
C GLN A 241 -2.51 -5.44 31.33
N LEU A 242 -3.62 -4.71 31.35
CA LEU A 242 -3.69 -3.36 31.88
C LEU A 242 -3.95 -3.40 33.38
N ASN A 243 -3.21 -2.59 34.13
CA ASN A 243 -3.26 -2.52 35.61
C ASN A 243 -3.58 -1.10 36.11
N GLY A 244 -4.28 -0.31 35.30
CA GLY A 244 -4.62 1.08 35.57
C GLY A 244 -4.25 2.00 34.41
N LYS A 245 -4.36 3.30 34.66
CA LYS A 245 -3.94 4.34 33.71
C LYS A 245 -2.42 4.39 33.60
N GLY A 246 -1.90 4.72 32.42
CA GLY A 246 -0.46 4.83 32.19
C GLY A 246 -0.06 4.51 30.77
N GLU A 247 1.24 4.49 30.54
CA GLU A 247 1.85 4.12 29.26
C GLU A 247 2.12 2.62 29.22
N TYR A 248 1.88 2.03 28.05
CA TYR A 248 2.06 0.61 27.81
C TYR A 248 2.79 0.41 26.49
N GLN A 249 3.51 -0.70 26.39
CA GLN A 249 4.19 -1.15 25.18
C GLN A 249 3.92 -2.63 24.93
N ILE A 250 3.76 -2.99 23.66
CA ILE A 250 3.62 -4.37 23.20
C ILE A 250 4.72 -4.62 22.18
N LEU A 251 5.59 -5.59 22.46
CA LEU A 251 6.59 -6.05 21.51
C LEU A 251 5.93 -7.02 20.53
N TRP A 252 6.09 -6.75 19.24
CA TRP A 252 5.82 -7.74 18.19
C TRP A 252 7.13 -8.16 17.54
N ASN A 253 7.37 -9.46 17.48
CA ASN A 253 8.60 -10.07 16.94
C ASN A 253 8.52 -10.32 15.43
N GLY A 254 7.56 -9.71 14.72
CA GLY A 254 7.43 -9.85 13.28
C GLY A 254 7.07 -11.27 12.83
N THR A 255 6.32 -12.02 13.63
CA THR A 255 5.85 -13.37 13.30
C THR A 255 4.32 -13.44 13.26
N ASN A 256 3.78 -14.46 12.57
CA ASN A 256 2.35 -14.75 12.56
C ASN A 256 1.94 -15.65 13.76
N LEU A 257 0.66 -16.01 13.85
CA LEU A 257 0.11 -16.92 14.88
C LEU A 257 0.81 -18.30 14.98
N GLU A 258 1.53 -18.74 13.95
CA GLU A 258 2.29 -20.00 13.91
C GLU A 258 3.75 -19.81 14.34
N GLY A 259 4.16 -18.58 14.69
CA GLY A 259 5.55 -18.22 15.01
C GLY A 259 6.45 -18.09 13.78
N ILE A 260 5.88 -18.07 12.57
CA ILE A 260 6.62 -17.97 11.32
C ILE A 260 6.86 -16.47 11.02
N PRO A 261 8.09 -16.05 10.68
CA PRO A 261 8.38 -14.69 10.25
C PRO A 261 7.48 -14.25 9.09
N VAL A 262 6.92 -13.05 9.19
CA VAL A 262 6.08 -12.48 8.14
C VAL A 262 6.95 -11.81 7.07
N PRO A 263 6.53 -11.77 5.80
CA PRO A 263 7.34 -11.16 4.74
C PRO A 263 7.47 -9.64 4.92
N SER A 264 8.45 -9.03 4.25
CA SER A 264 8.56 -7.58 4.15
C SER A 264 7.28 -6.97 3.56
N GLY A 265 6.87 -5.80 4.04
CA GLY A 265 5.66 -5.15 3.56
C GLY A 265 4.91 -4.31 4.60
N TYR A 266 3.71 -3.88 4.22
CA TYR A 266 2.84 -3.05 5.05
C TYR A 266 1.95 -3.88 5.96
N TYR A 267 1.92 -3.49 7.23
CA TYR A 267 1.07 -4.08 8.25
C TYR A 267 0.27 -3.00 8.97
N PHE A 268 -0.94 -3.37 9.38
CA PHE A 268 -1.83 -2.54 10.17
C PHE A 268 -2.07 -3.19 11.51
N TYR A 269 -2.32 -2.40 12.53
CA TYR A 269 -2.69 -2.96 13.82
C TYR A 269 -3.81 -2.17 14.49
N THR A 270 -4.53 -2.87 15.36
CA THR A 270 -5.53 -2.29 16.24
C THR A 270 -5.27 -2.74 17.68
N ILE A 271 -5.41 -1.85 18.64
CA ILE A 271 -5.40 -2.17 20.08
C ILE A 271 -6.78 -1.88 20.62
N GLN A 272 -7.40 -2.89 21.22
CA GLN A 272 -8.71 -2.77 21.82
C GLN A 272 -8.63 -2.96 23.33
N TYR A 273 -9.15 -1.99 24.07
CA TYR A 273 -9.38 -2.05 25.51
C TYR A 273 -10.63 -1.22 25.85
N ASN A 274 -11.41 -1.61 26.86
CA ASN A 274 -12.69 -1.02 27.19
C ASN A 274 -13.59 -0.92 25.94
N LYS A 275 -14.04 0.29 25.60
CA LYS A 275 -14.76 0.64 24.36
C LYS A 275 -13.88 1.41 23.36
N GLN A 276 -12.57 1.51 23.64
CA GLN A 276 -11.63 2.23 22.80
C GLN A 276 -10.97 1.28 21.80
N ILE A 277 -10.73 1.81 20.59
CA ILE A 277 -9.97 1.13 19.55
C ILE A 277 -8.92 2.11 19.05
N LEU A 278 -7.66 1.82 19.38
CA LEU A 278 -6.49 2.51 18.83
C LEU A 278 -6.06 1.80 17.56
N LYS A 279 -5.49 2.56 16.61
CA LYS A 279 -5.09 2.05 15.29
C LYS A 279 -3.75 2.63 14.90
N GLY A 280 -2.97 1.85 14.15
CA GLY A 280 -1.73 2.31 13.55
C GLY A 280 -1.27 1.42 12.41
N ASN A 281 -0.13 1.76 11.84
CA ASN A 281 0.51 1.04 10.75
C ASN A 281 2.01 0.90 11.00
N MET A 282 2.64 -0.06 10.31
CA MET A 282 4.06 -0.36 10.38
C MET A 282 4.56 -0.96 9.07
N ILE A 283 5.86 -0.81 8.81
CA ILE A 283 6.54 -1.30 7.61
C ILE A 283 7.64 -2.25 8.05
N LYS A 284 7.55 -3.52 7.63
CA LYS A 284 8.63 -4.50 7.79
C LYS A 284 9.56 -4.42 6.57
N LEU A 285 10.85 -4.23 6.82
CA LEU A 285 11.93 -4.30 5.82
C LEU A 285 12.34 -5.75 5.58
#